data_AF-A0A378C4F0-F1
#
_entry.id   AF-A0A378C4F0-F1
#
_cell.length_a   1.000
_cell.length_b   1.000
_cell.length_c   1.000
_cell.angle_alpha   90.00
_cell.angle_beta   90.00
_cell.angle_gamma   90.00
#
_symmetry.space_group_name_H-M   'P 1'
#
loop_
_entity.id
_entity.type
_entity.pdbx_description
1 polymer ?
#
loop_
_entity_poly.entity_id
_entity_poly.type
_entity_poly.pdbx_seq_one_letter_code
_entity_poly.pdbx_strand_id
1 'polypeptide(L)'
;MATLREKCAQHWPAIKAIGLSGQMHGAVLLDAEGEAIRPAILWNDTRCAAECAELEAMAPELHQVAGNLAMPGFTAPKLLWVRRHEPEHFQRTATVLLPKDYLRYRMTGKKVSDMSDAAGTLWLDVAKRDWSDALLDKCGLSRSQMPTLVEGCEVSAPLTRRWLRAGG
;
A
#
# COMPACT_ATOMS: atom_id res chain seq x y z
N MET A 1 18.84 3.19 -10.17
CA MET A 1 19.97 3.15 -9.22
C MET A 1 21.25 3.76 -9.76
N ALA A 2 21.45 3.90 -11.08
CA ALA A 2 22.64 4.55 -11.64
C ALA A 2 23.07 5.84 -10.89
N THR A 3 22.12 6.75 -10.63
CA THR A 3 22.38 7.98 -9.84
C THR A 3 22.75 7.72 -8.38
N LEU A 4 22.17 6.70 -7.72
CA LEU A 4 22.50 6.36 -6.33
C LEU A 4 23.88 5.70 -6.24
N ARG A 5 24.19 4.83 -7.20
CA ARG A 5 25.49 4.16 -7.36
C ARG A 5 26.59 5.16 -7.69
N GLU A 6 26.32 6.15 -8.52
CA GLU A 6 27.22 7.26 -8.80
C GLU A 6 27.47 8.10 -7.54
N LYS A 7 26.42 8.53 -6.84
CA LYS A 7 26.52 9.36 -5.63
C LYS A 7 27.18 8.64 -4.45
N CYS A 8 27.03 7.32 -4.37
CA CYS A 8 27.55 6.51 -3.27
C CYS A 8 28.68 5.56 -3.72
N ALA A 9 29.36 5.83 -4.83
CA ALA A 9 30.27 4.89 -5.49
C ALA A 9 31.31 4.25 -4.54
N GLN A 10 31.91 5.07 -3.67
CA GLN A 10 32.91 4.61 -2.70
C GLN A 10 32.33 3.71 -1.59
N HIS A 11 31.07 3.93 -1.21
CA HIS A 11 30.38 3.17 -0.17
C HIS A 11 29.55 2.01 -0.72
N TRP A 12 29.35 1.95 -2.04
CA TRP A 12 28.46 1.01 -2.69
C TRP A 12 28.76 -0.46 -2.34
N PRO A 13 30.02 -0.94 -2.34
CA PRO A 13 30.33 -2.32 -1.96
C PRO A 13 30.09 -2.62 -0.47
N ALA A 14 30.02 -1.57 0.37
CA ALA A 14 29.82 -1.69 1.81
C ALA A 14 28.34 -1.69 2.23
N ILE A 15 27.41 -1.37 1.33
CA ILE A 15 25.97 -1.35 1.62
C ILE A 15 25.52 -2.75 2.10
N LYS A 16 24.95 -2.81 3.29
CA LYS A 16 24.42 -4.06 3.88
C LYS A 16 22.89 -4.13 3.89
N ALA A 17 22.21 -2.99 3.84
CA ALA A 17 20.77 -2.90 3.88
C ALA A 17 20.27 -1.67 3.11
N ILE A 18 19.00 -1.72 2.70
CA ILE A 18 18.30 -0.60 2.05
C ILE A 18 16.99 -0.40 2.81
N GLY A 19 16.81 0.79 3.39
CA GLY A 19 15.55 1.24 3.96
C GLY A 19 14.72 1.99 2.91
N LEU A 20 13.39 1.88 2.99
CA LEU A 20 12.49 2.61 2.11
C LEU A 20 11.59 3.53 2.93
N SER A 21 11.42 4.75 2.46
CA SER A 21 10.36 5.68 2.86
C SER A 21 9.62 6.12 1.59
N GLY A 22 8.35 6.50 1.71
CA GLY A 22 7.55 6.91 0.57
C GLY A 22 6.33 7.71 0.99
N GLN A 23 5.70 8.36 0.01
CA GLN A 23 4.43 9.04 0.22
C GLN A 23 3.36 8.03 0.67
N MET A 24 2.58 8.41 1.69
CA MET A 24 1.54 7.57 2.28
C MET A 24 0.27 7.54 1.42
N HIS A 25 -0.66 6.66 1.80
CA HIS A 25 -2.07 6.62 1.38
C HIS A 25 -2.37 6.35 -0.11
N GLY A 26 -1.35 6.32 -0.97
CA GLY A 26 -1.52 6.05 -2.38
C GLY A 26 -2.09 4.65 -2.63
N ALA A 27 -3.04 4.52 -3.55
CA ALA A 27 -3.61 3.21 -3.92
C ALA A 27 -3.01 2.72 -5.23
N VAL A 28 -2.14 1.70 -5.17
CA VAL A 28 -1.64 0.96 -6.33
C VAL A 28 -2.38 -0.37 -6.42
N LEU A 29 -3.14 -0.57 -7.49
CA LEU A 29 -3.94 -1.79 -7.69
C LEU A 29 -3.22 -2.73 -8.66
N LEU A 30 -2.97 -3.95 -8.20
CA LEU A 30 -2.33 -5.00 -8.98
C LEU A 30 -3.31 -6.12 -9.32
N ASP A 31 -3.19 -6.68 -10.51
CA ASP A 31 -3.87 -7.91 -10.90
C ASP A 31 -3.16 -9.17 -10.38
N ALA A 32 -3.68 -10.35 -10.74
CA ALA A 32 -3.19 -11.64 -10.27
C ALA A 32 -1.74 -11.91 -10.75
N GLU A 33 -1.39 -11.37 -11.91
CA GLU A 33 -0.07 -11.41 -12.52
C GLU A 33 0.89 -10.42 -11.86
N GLY A 34 0.38 -9.51 -11.04
CA GLY A 34 1.13 -8.50 -10.31
C GLY A 34 1.45 -7.25 -11.13
N GLU A 35 0.70 -7.03 -12.22
CA GLU A 35 0.79 -5.85 -13.07
C GLU A 35 -0.19 -4.77 -12.62
N ALA A 36 0.20 -3.51 -12.82
CA ALA A 36 -0.61 -2.38 -12.39
C ALA A 36 -1.84 -2.22 -13.29
N ILE A 37 -3.03 -2.24 -12.68
CA ILE A 37 -4.31 -2.19 -13.40
C ILE A 37 -4.60 -0.77 -13.92
N ARG A 38 -4.17 0.25 -13.17
CA ARG A 38 -4.43 1.68 -13.45
C ARG A 38 -3.39 2.57 -12.75
N PRO A 39 -3.22 3.86 -13.14
CA PRO A 39 -2.29 4.79 -12.48
C PRO A 39 -2.62 4.98 -11.00
N ALA A 40 -1.63 4.98 -10.10
CA ALA A 40 -1.88 5.08 -8.66
C ALA A 40 -2.72 6.32 -8.26
N ILE A 41 -3.69 6.15 -7.36
CA ILE A 41 -4.46 7.28 -6.80
C ILE A 41 -3.71 7.84 -5.61
N LEU A 42 -3.12 9.02 -5.74
CA LEU A 42 -2.21 9.61 -4.74
C LEU A 42 -2.96 10.23 -3.55
N TRP A 43 -2.23 10.61 -2.51
CA TRP A 43 -2.77 11.14 -1.25
C TRP A 43 -3.47 12.50 -1.39
N ASN A 44 -3.08 13.30 -2.37
CA ASN A 44 -3.65 14.61 -2.64
C ASN A 44 -4.84 14.55 -3.61
N ASP A 45 -5.29 13.35 -3.97
CA ASP A 45 -6.47 13.15 -4.80
C ASP A 45 -7.73 13.18 -3.93
N THR A 46 -8.70 14.00 -4.33
CA THR A 46 -9.93 14.24 -3.56
C THR A 46 -11.18 13.62 -4.17
N ARG A 47 -11.05 12.76 -5.20
CA ARG A 47 -12.18 12.23 -5.99
C ARG A 47 -13.21 11.42 -5.19
N CYS A 48 -12.81 10.91 -4.02
CA CYS A 48 -13.60 9.98 -3.21
C CYS A 48 -14.24 10.61 -1.96
N ALA A 49 -14.54 11.91 -2.00
CA ALA A 49 -15.17 12.60 -0.88
C ALA A 49 -16.55 12.05 -0.50
N ALA A 50 -17.35 11.63 -1.49
CA ALA A 50 -18.64 10.99 -1.23
C ALA A 50 -18.45 9.62 -0.55
N GLU A 51 -17.45 8.85 -0.97
CA GLU A 51 -17.12 7.55 -0.40
C GLU A 51 -16.53 7.63 1.01
N CYS A 52 -15.95 8.76 1.42
CA CYS A 52 -15.58 8.99 2.82
C CYS A 52 -16.82 8.99 3.72
N ALA A 53 -17.85 9.76 3.37
CA ALA A 53 -19.08 9.83 4.14
C ALA A 53 -19.80 8.46 4.15
N GLU A 54 -19.77 7.75 3.03
CA GLU A 54 -20.31 6.39 2.93
C GLU A 54 -19.55 5.42 3.85
N LEU A 55 -18.22 5.48 3.86
CA LEU A 55 -17.38 4.64 4.71
C LEU A 55 -17.68 4.88 6.19
N GLU A 56 -17.79 6.13 6.63
CA GLU A 56 -18.13 6.45 8.02
C GLU A 56 -19.54 5.98 8.39
N ALA A 57 -20.50 6.08 7.48
CA ALA A 57 -21.86 5.61 7.72
C ALA A 57 -21.94 4.07 7.83
N MET A 58 -21.21 3.33 6.99
CA MET A 58 -21.17 1.86 7.05
C MET A 58 -20.23 1.33 8.12
N ALA A 59 -19.25 2.13 8.57
CA ALA A 59 -18.28 1.82 9.60
C ALA A 59 -18.30 2.84 10.76
N PRO A 60 -19.34 2.84 11.61
CA PRO A 60 -19.37 3.68 12.80
C PRO A 60 -18.16 3.49 13.74
N GLU A 61 -17.54 2.31 13.72
CA GLU A 61 -16.35 1.96 14.49
C GLU A 61 -15.02 2.39 13.86
N LEU A 62 -15.04 2.93 12.63
CA LEU A 62 -13.83 3.25 11.85
C LEU A 62 -12.82 4.07 12.66
N HIS A 63 -13.28 5.15 13.29
CA HIS A 63 -12.41 6.03 14.05
C HIS A 63 -11.76 5.32 15.24
N GLN A 64 -12.52 4.45 15.93
CA GLN A 64 -12.01 3.70 17.08
C GLN A 64 -10.97 2.66 16.67
N VAL A 65 -11.16 1.99 15.54
CA VAL A 65 -10.30 0.89 15.08
C VAL A 65 -9.09 1.40 14.30
N ALA A 66 -9.30 2.30 13.34
CA ALA A 66 -8.25 2.85 12.46
C ALA A 66 -7.58 4.12 13.02
N GLY A 67 -8.09 4.66 14.13
CA GLY A 67 -7.53 5.82 14.83
C GLY A 67 -7.73 7.16 14.12
N ASN A 68 -8.48 7.22 13.03
CA ASN A 68 -8.61 8.40 12.17
C ASN A 68 -10.02 8.53 11.58
N LEU A 69 -10.43 9.76 11.27
CA LEU A 69 -11.62 10.03 10.44
C LEU A 69 -11.32 9.74 8.97
N ALA A 70 -12.35 9.47 8.18
CA ALA A 70 -12.19 9.26 6.75
C ALA A 70 -11.87 10.60 6.06
N MET A 71 -10.84 10.58 5.22
CA MET A 71 -10.45 11.71 4.37
C MET A 71 -10.16 11.17 2.96
N PRO A 72 -10.45 11.94 1.90
CA PRO A 72 -10.28 11.47 0.52
C PRO A 72 -8.86 11.02 0.18
N GLY A 73 -7.88 11.58 0.90
CA GLY A 73 -6.49 11.20 0.75
C GLY A 73 -6.17 9.78 1.19
N PHE A 74 -6.97 9.15 2.06
CA PHE A 74 -6.76 7.79 2.56
C PHE A 74 -7.09 6.71 1.53
N THR A 75 -6.56 5.49 1.75
CA THR A 75 -6.65 4.41 0.77
C THR A 75 -8.03 3.78 0.69
N ALA A 76 -8.68 3.47 1.82
CA ALA A 76 -10.00 2.83 1.86
C ALA A 76 -11.08 3.51 1.00
N PRO A 77 -11.35 4.83 1.13
CA PRO A 77 -12.40 5.48 0.35
C PRO A 77 -12.09 5.48 -1.17
N LYS A 78 -10.82 5.44 -1.56
CA LYS A 78 -10.43 5.32 -2.98
C LYS A 78 -10.85 3.98 -3.55
N LEU A 79 -10.80 2.90 -2.77
CA LEU A 79 -11.24 1.58 -3.25
C LEU A 79 -12.76 1.47 -3.34
N LEU A 80 -13.50 2.13 -2.44
CA LEU A 80 -14.95 2.30 -2.61
C LEU A 80 -15.26 3.07 -3.89
N TRP A 81 -14.48 4.09 -4.20
CA TRP A 81 -14.64 4.87 -5.44
C TRP A 81 -14.35 4.00 -6.67
N VAL A 82 -13.24 3.24 -6.67
CA VAL A 82 -12.93 2.31 -7.78
C VAL A 82 -14.03 1.26 -7.92
N ARG A 83 -14.56 0.71 -6.82
CA ARG A 83 -15.68 -0.24 -6.85
C ARG A 83 -16.93 0.33 -7.54
N ARG A 84 -17.23 1.60 -7.29
CA ARG A 84 -18.42 2.28 -7.83
C ARG A 84 -18.24 2.74 -9.28
N HIS A 85 -17.11 3.37 -9.57
CA HIS A 85 -16.90 4.11 -10.83
C HIS A 85 -16.06 3.33 -11.84
N GLU A 86 -15.27 2.36 -11.40
CA GLU A 86 -14.40 1.53 -12.23
C GLU A 86 -14.53 0.03 -11.83
N PRO A 87 -15.75 -0.56 -11.85
CA PRO A 87 -16.00 -1.89 -11.29
C PRO A 87 -15.15 -2.99 -11.93
N GLU A 88 -14.82 -2.88 -13.22
CA GLU A 88 -13.91 -3.81 -13.91
C GLU A 88 -12.49 -3.79 -13.32
N HIS A 89 -11.98 -2.61 -12.93
CA HIS A 89 -10.69 -2.51 -12.25
C HIS A 89 -10.76 -3.08 -10.83
N PHE A 90 -11.87 -2.83 -10.12
CA PHE A 90 -12.07 -3.40 -8.79
C PHE A 90 -12.07 -4.93 -8.82
N GLN A 91 -12.84 -5.53 -9.74
CA GLN A 91 -12.92 -6.98 -9.88
C GLN A 91 -11.57 -7.63 -10.23
N ARG A 92 -10.73 -6.95 -11.02
CA ARG A 92 -9.38 -7.43 -11.35
C ARG A 92 -8.37 -7.27 -10.22
N THR A 93 -8.68 -6.52 -9.16
CA THR A 93 -7.73 -6.20 -8.08
C THR A 93 -7.44 -7.42 -7.22
N ALA A 94 -6.28 -8.02 -7.45
CA ALA A 94 -5.76 -9.13 -6.65
C ALA A 94 -4.88 -8.65 -5.48
N THR A 95 -4.30 -7.45 -5.56
CA THR A 95 -3.54 -6.86 -4.44
C THR A 95 -3.60 -5.34 -4.47
N VAL A 96 -3.75 -4.72 -3.29
CA VAL A 96 -3.57 -3.28 -3.09
C VAL A 96 -2.24 -3.03 -2.38
N LEU A 97 -1.39 -2.17 -2.95
CA LEU A 97 -0.13 -1.76 -2.33
C LEU A 97 -0.09 -0.23 -2.17
N LEU A 98 0.61 0.22 -1.13
CA LEU A 98 1.03 1.61 -1.01
C LEU A 98 2.22 1.89 -1.93
N PRO A 99 2.53 3.16 -2.28
CA PRO A 99 3.55 3.48 -3.26
C PRO A 99 4.94 2.94 -2.92
N LYS A 100 5.34 3.00 -1.65
CA LYS A 100 6.59 2.40 -1.14
C LYS A 100 6.59 0.88 -1.33
N ASP A 101 5.47 0.24 -1.06
CA ASP A 101 5.37 -1.22 -1.06
C ASP A 101 5.33 -1.76 -2.48
N TYR A 102 4.78 -1.01 -3.43
CA TYR A 102 4.93 -1.32 -4.86
C TYR A 102 6.40 -1.26 -5.29
N LEU A 103 7.16 -0.25 -4.85
CA LEU A 103 8.60 -0.20 -5.11
C LEU A 103 9.32 -1.41 -4.49
N ARG A 104 8.99 -1.77 -3.24
CA ARG A 104 9.51 -2.98 -2.58
C ARG A 104 9.20 -4.22 -3.41
N TYR A 105 7.96 -4.38 -3.87
CA TYR A 105 7.53 -5.50 -4.71
C TYR A 105 8.36 -5.57 -6.00
N ARG A 106 8.59 -4.44 -6.68
CA ARG A 106 9.42 -4.39 -7.89
C ARG A 106 10.90 -4.73 -7.62
N MET A 107 11.40 -4.45 -6.42
CA MET A 107 12.78 -4.75 -6.00
C MET A 107 12.98 -6.22 -5.59
N THR A 108 11.99 -6.78 -4.89
CA THR A 108 12.15 -8.01 -4.08
C THR A 108 11.20 -9.14 -4.48
N GLY A 109 10.16 -8.84 -5.27
CA GLY A 109 9.06 -9.76 -5.57
C GLY A 109 8.14 -10.01 -4.37
N LYS A 110 8.30 -9.30 -3.25
CA LYS A 110 7.52 -9.48 -2.02
C LYS A 110 6.57 -8.32 -1.81
N LYS A 111 5.30 -8.65 -1.50
CA LYS A 111 4.21 -7.72 -1.19
C LYS A 111 4.16 -7.52 0.33
N VAL A 112 4.90 -6.54 0.83
CA VAL A 112 5.08 -6.30 2.28
C VAL A 112 4.95 -4.82 2.57
N SER A 113 4.17 -4.48 3.59
CA SER A 113 4.02 -3.14 4.15
C SER A 113 4.50 -3.12 5.61
N ASP A 114 4.71 -1.92 6.14
CA ASP A 114 5.00 -1.73 7.56
C ASP A 114 3.81 -1.09 8.27
N MET A 115 3.74 -1.26 9.59
CA MET A 115 2.62 -0.81 10.41
C MET A 115 2.31 0.69 10.27
N SER A 116 3.33 1.54 10.06
CA SER A 116 3.12 2.99 9.97
C SER A 116 2.41 3.39 8.68
N ASP A 117 2.82 2.81 7.55
CA ASP A 117 2.22 3.07 6.25
C ASP A 117 0.83 2.42 6.16
N ALA A 118 0.71 1.19 6.68
CA ALA A 118 -0.55 0.45 6.75
C ALA A 118 -1.62 1.15 7.60
N ALA A 119 -1.25 1.81 8.71
CA ALA A 119 -2.18 2.62 9.50
C ALA A 119 -2.83 3.74 8.67
N GLY A 120 -2.12 4.25 7.67
CA GLY A 120 -2.61 5.23 6.71
C GLY A 120 -3.56 4.66 5.64
N THR A 121 -4.03 3.41 5.75
CA THR A 121 -4.99 2.84 4.79
C THR A 121 -6.44 3.00 5.22
N LEU A 122 -6.69 3.11 6.53
CA LEU A 122 -7.98 2.90 7.20
C LEU A 122 -8.50 1.45 7.19
N TRP A 123 -7.62 0.47 6.94
CA TRP A 123 -7.95 -0.96 7.07
C TRP A 123 -7.23 -1.65 8.24
N LEU A 124 -6.30 -0.96 8.90
CA LEU A 124 -5.56 -1.50 10.04
C LEU A 124 -6.35 -1.30 11.34
N ASP A 125 -6.47 -2.36 12.15
CA ASP A 125 -6.74 -2.22 13.58
C ASP A 125 -5.45 -1.77 14.25
N VAL A 126 -5.36 -0.47 14.52
CA VAL A 126 -4.11 0.17 14.99
C VAL A 126 -3.70 -0.36 16.36
N ALA A 127 -4.67 -0.71 17.22
CA ALA A 127 -4.40 -1.27 18.53
C ALA A 127 -3.84 -2.69 18.45
N LYS A 128 -4.38 -3.53 17.55
CA LYS A 128 -3.92 -4.90 17.35
C LYS A 128 -2.71 -5.03 16.43
N ARG A 129 -2.37 -3.96 15.70
CA ARG A 129 -1.28 -3.94 14.71
C ARG A 129 -1.47 -5.00 13.63
N ASP A 130 -2.71 -5.17 13.18
CA ASP A 130 -3.06 -6.14 12.15
C ASP A 130 -4.25 -5.62 11.33
N TRP A 131 -4.47 -6.21 10.16
CA TRP A 131 -5.61 -5.87 9.32
C TRP A 131 -6.93 -6.11 10.06
N SER A 132 -7.87 -5.19 9.92
CA SER A 132 -9.25 -5.35 10.38
C SER A 132 -10.09 -5.98 9.28
N ASP A 133 -10.44 -7.25 9.46
CA ASP A 133 -11.32 -7.98 8.53
C ASP A 133 -12.66 -7.24 8.35
N ALA A 134 -13.23 -6.72 9.43
CA ALA A 134 -14.48 -5.97 9.39
C ALA A 134 -14.40 -4.69 8.53
N LEU A 135 -13.27 -3.96 8.58
CA LEU A 135 -13.09 -2.76 7.76
C LEU A 135 -12.80 -3.11 6.30
N LEU A 136 -12.05 -4.18 6.04
CA LEU A 136 -11.81 -4.69 4.69
C LEU A 136 -13.13 -5.16 4.03
N ASP A 137 -13.94 -5.93 4.75
CA ASP A 137 -15.21 -6.47 4.27
C ASP A 137 -16.18 -5.36 3.85
N LYS A 138 -16.23 -4.24 4.59
CA LYS A 138 -17.03 -3.06 4.25
C LYS A 138 -16.61 -2.42 2.93
N CYS A 139 -15.31 -2.47 2.62
CA CYS A 139 -14.78 -2.06 1.33
C CYS A 139 -14.94 -3.12 0.22
N GLY A 140 -15.47 -4.31 0.53
CA GLY A 140 -15.57 -5.44 -0.39
C GLY A 140 -14.21 -6.08 -0.69
N LEU A 141 -13.29 -6.03 0.27
CA LEU A 141 -11.93 -6.56 0.18
C LEU A 141 -11.69 -7.61 1.27
N SER A 142 -10.62 -8.38 1.14
CA SER A 142 -10.17 -9.33 2.17
C SER A 142 -8.67 -9.25 2.38
N ARG A 143 -8.16 -9.89 3.44
CA ARG A 143 -6.71 -9.98 3.73
C ARG A 143 -5.90 -10.55 2.57
N SER A 144 -6.50 -11.39 1.72
CA SER A 144 -5.81 -11.97 0.57
C SER A 144 -5.33 -10.91 -0.44
N GLN A 145 -5.96 -9.73 -0.44
CA GLN A 145 -5.61 -8.60 -1.30
C GLN A 145 -4.63 -7.63 -0.62
N MET A 146 -4.28 -7.85 0.64
CA MET A 146 -3.40 -6.96 1.40
C MET A 146 -1.97 -7.51 1.45
N PRO A 147 -0.95 -6.64 1.55
CA PRO A 147 0.42 -7.10 1.78
C PRO A 147 0.56 -7.70 3.19
N THR A 148 1.58 -8.54 3.37
CA THR A 148 2.02 -8.95 4.71
C THR A 148 2.50 -7.74 5.49
N LEU A 149 2.20 -7.70 6.79
CA LEU A 149 2.63 -6.63 7.70
C LEU A 149 3.88 -7.03 8.46
N VAL A 150 4.79 -6.07 8.67
CA VAL A 150 5.98 -6.18 9.53
C VAL A 150 6.20 -4.88 10.30
N GLU A 151 7.08 -4.88 11.30
CA GLU A 151 7.58 -3.64 11.89
C GLU A 151 8.56 -2.93 10.93
N GLY A 152 8.62 -1.60 11.03
CA GLY A 152 9.42 -0.78 10.10
C GLY A 152 10.93 -1.07 10.13
N CYS A 153 11.45 -1.63 11.23
CA CYS A 153 12.84 -2.00 11.39
C CYS A 153 13.14 -3.47 11.00
N GLU A 154 12.12 -4.27 10.68
CA GLU A 154 12.30 -5.67 10.32
C GLU A 154 12.81 -5.85 8.89
N VAL A 155 13.65 -6.87 8.69
CA VAL A 155 14.10 -7.28 7.36
C VAL A 155 12.96 -7.99 6.65
N SER A 156 12.35 -7.33 5.68
CA SER A 156 11.17 -7.84 4.97
C SER A 156 11.48 -8.73 3.77
N ALA A 157 12.60 -8.51 3.04
CA ALA A 157 12.97 -9.32 1.89
C ALA A 157 14.40 -9.05 1.37
N PRO A 158 15.06 -10.03 0.74
CA PRO A 158 16.25 -9.80 -0.08
C PRO A 158 15.87 -9.21 -1.45
N LEU A 159 16.84 -8.54 -2.10
CA LEU A 159 16.70 -8.05 -3.47
C LEU A 159 16.65 -9.22 -4.48
N THR A 160 15.84 -9.08 -5.52
CA THR A 160 15.82 -10.07 -6.61
C THR A 160 17.08 -10.01 -7.45
N ARG A 161 17.48 -11.15 -8.02
CA ARG A 161 18.59 -11.21 -8.99
C ARG A 161 18.36 -10.31 -10.20
N ARG A 162 17.11 -10.22 -10.68
CA ARG A 162 16.72 -9.32 -11.77
C ARG A 162 17.06 -7.87 -11.43
N TRP A 163 16.73 -7.44 -10.22
CA TRP A 163 16.99 -6.08 -9.78
C TRP A 163 18.49 -5.79 -9.61
N LEU A 164 19.26 -6.76 -9.11
CA LEU A 164 20.73 -6.66 -9.03
C LEU A 164 21.42 -6.59 -10.40
N ARG A 165 20.89 -7.29 -11.41
CA ARG A 165 21.48 -7.33 -12.77
C ARG A 165 21.12 -6.13 -13.63
N ALA A 166 19.98 -5.48 -13.39
CA ALA A 166 19.50 -4.34 -14.17
C ALA A 166 20.26 -3.02 -13.88
N GLY A 167 21.49 -3.09 -13.36
CA GLY A 167 22.25 -1.90 -12.96
C GLY A 167 21.68 -1.19 -11.73
N GLY A 168 21.09 -1.98 -10.80
CA GLY A 168 21.14 -1.66 -9.38
C GLY A 168 22.52 -1.18 -9.02
#